data_AF-A0A2V9A3S8-F1
#
_entry.id   AF-A0A2V9A3S8-F1
#
_cell.length_a   1.000
_cell.length_b   1.000
_cell.length_c   1.000
_cell.angle_alpha   90.00
_cell.angle_beta   90.00
_cell.angle_gamma   90.00
#
_symmetry.space_group_name_H-M   'P 1'
#
loop_
_entity.id
_entity.type
_entity.pdbx_description
1 polymer ?
#
loop_
_entity_poly.entity_id
_entity_poly.type
_entity_poly.pdbx_seq_one_letter_code
_entity_poly.pdbx_strand_id
1 'polypeptide(L)'
;MTKACEKWKDQLLEAALTGARPKDLQVHLQSCRDCTTELRDLEALRARQDSMLPLLVKGSQPSTGFRARVLAAAEASGERKLGMRWRSWKLAGAMATAATVLTIGAIWYRATAQKISDDELAAAQKLAEWRAPSDSLLAIPGQEILRTTPKLGESYLNVPMSKVEEE
;
A
#
# COMPACT_ATOMS: atom_id res chain seq x y z
N MET A 1 49.59 19.50 19.31
CA MET A 1 49.36 19.82 17.87
C MET A 1 49.25 21.31 17.68
N THR A 2 50.08 21.87 16.80
CA THR A 2 50.01 23.28 16.36
C THR A 2 49.12 23.38 15.12
N LYS A 3 48.55 24.56 14.82
CA LYS A 3 47.70 24.76 13.62
C LYS A 3 48.38 24.36 12.29
N ALA A 4 49.72 24.43 12.25
CA ALA A 4 50.49 24.00 11.09
C ALA A 4 50.39 22.48 10.83
N CYS A 5 50.15 21.67 11.86
CA CYS A 5 50.03 20.22 11.78
C CYS A 5 48.63 19.78 11.31
N GLU A 6 47.59 20.57 11.58
CA GLU A 6 46.21 20.24 11.18
C GLU A 6 46.06 20.06 9.67
N LYS A 7 46.78 20.87 8.87
CA LYS A 7 46.79 20.75 7.41
C LYS A 7 47.24 19.38 6.91
N TRP A 8 48.10 18.70 7.67
CA TRP A 8 48.71 17.43 7.26
C TRP A 8 47.90 16.21 7.70
N LYS A 9 46.86 16.38 8.51
CA LYS A 9 46.11 15.28 9.12
C LYS A 9 45.56 14.29 8.09
N ASP A 10 44.92 14.80 7.04
CA ASP A 10 44.34 13.95 5.99
C ASP A 10 45.44 13.22 5.20
N GLN A 11 46.55 13.91 4.93
CA GLN A 11 47.69 13.30 4.23
C GLN A 11 48.42 12.25 5.10
N LEU A 12 48.46 12.43 6.42
CA LEU A 12 48.98 11.44 7.36
C LEU A 12 48.10 10.18 7.39
N LEU A 13 46.78 10.34 7.40
CA LEU A 13 45.83 9.23 7.31
C LEU A 13 45.96 8.48 5.99
N GLU A 14 45.99 9.20 4.88
CA GLU A 14 46.14 8.58 3.56
C GLU A 14 47.49 7.88 3.41
N ALA A 15 48.57 8.48 3.90
CA ALA A 15 49.90 7.85 3.93
C ALA A 15 49.92 6.58 4.78
N ALA A 16 49.24 6.57 5.94
CA ALA A 16 49.14 5.38 6.78
C ALA A 16 48.33 4.26 6.11
N LEU A 17 47.25 4.60 5.39
CA LEU A 17 46.35 3.64 4.73
C LEU A 17 46.86 3.12 3.38
N THR A 18 47.63 3.90 2.64
CA THR A 18 48.10 3.53 1.30
C THR A 18 49.58 3.22 1.24
N GLY A 19 50.37 3.71 2.21
CA GLY A 19 51.83 3.71 2.17
C GLY A 19 52.43 4.77 1.24
N ALA A 20 51.60 5.52 0.49
CA ALA A 20 52.06 6.57 -0.40
C ALA A 20 52.35 7.84 0.40
N ARG A 21 53.58 8.35 0.30
CA ARG A 21 54.01 9.57 0.99
C ARG A 21 54.31 10.66 -0.05
N PRO A 22 53.47 11.71 -0.18
CA PRO A 22 53.77 12.81 -1.08
C PRO A 22 55.02 13.56 -0.61
N LYS A 23 55.78 14.13 -1.55
CA LYS A 23 57.07 14.79 -1.27
C LYS A 23 56.95 15.88 -0.21
N ASP A 24 55.90 16.69 -0.27
CA ASP A 24 55.69 17.80 0.66
C ASP A 24 55.46 17.32 2.10
N LEU A 25 54.71 16.22 2.27
CA LEU A 25 54.53 15.58 3.58
C LEU A 25 55.85 15.04 4.10
N GLN A 26 56.67 14.43 3.23
CA GLN A 26 57.97 13.87 3.63
C GLN A 26 58.92 14.96 4.15
N VAL A 27 58.94 16.14 3.52
CA VAL A 27 59.70 17.31 4.01
C VAL A 27 59.20 17.76 5.38
N HIS A 28 57.87 17.82 5.58
CA HIS A 28 57.31 18.18 6.88
C HIS A 28 57.67 17.16 7.97
N LEU A 29 57.58 15.86 7.68
CA LEU A 29 57.92 14.78 8.61
C LEU A 29 59.40 14.84 9.07
N GLN A 30 60.32 15.32 8.25
CA GLN A 30 61.72 15.50 8.66
C GLN A 30 61.90 16.59 9.72
N SER A 31 61.00 17.57 9.76
CA SER A 31 61.08 18.72 10.67
C SER A 31 60.12 18.64 11.86
N CYS A 32 59.09 17.79 11.80
CA CYS A 32 58.07 17.68 12.84
C CYS A 32 58.05 16.30 13.52
N ARG A 33 58.46 16.27 14.80
CA ARG A 33 58.46 15.05 15.62
C ARG A 33 57.04 14.57 15.99
N ASP A 34 56.10 15.48 16.12
CA ASP A 34 54.73 15.14 16.48
C ASP A 34 54.06 14.36 15.34
N CYS A 35 54.10 14.90 14.11
CA CYS A 35 53.52 14.26 12.93
C CYS A 35 54.18 12.91 12.59
N THR A 36 55.48 12.74 12.85
CA THR A 36 56.15 11.43 12.68
C THR A 36 55.77 10.41 13.74
N THR A 37 55.35 10.86 14.93
CA THR A 37 54.84 9.98 15.97
C THR A 37 53.41 9.57 15.65
N GLU A 38 52.56 10.53 15.28
CA GLU A 38 51.19 10.25 14.82
C GLU A 38 51.15 9.29 13.63
N LEU A 39 52.03 9.46 12.63
CA LEU A 39 52.10 8.55 11.49
C LEU A 39 52.42 7.11 11.92
N ARG A 40 53.38 6.94 12.84
CA ARG A 40 53.75 5.62 13.36
C ARG A 40 52.61 4.98 14.15
N ASP A 41 51.87 5.77 14.92
CA ASP A 41 50.71 5.29 15.67
C ASP A 41 49.59 4.83 14.73
N LEU A 42 49.34 5.57 13.65
CA LEU A 42 48.38 5.19 12.61
C LEU A 42 48.80 3.92 11.86
N GLU A 43 50.08 3.81 11.49
CA GLU A 43 50.64 2.62 10.85
C GLU A 43 50.55 1.38 11.77
N ALA A 44 50.81 1.54 13.07
CA ALA A 44 50.65 0.48 14.06
C ALA A 44 49.19 0.05 14.23
N LEU A 45 48.26 1.01 14.23
CA LEU A 45 46.82 0.72 14.28
C LEU A 45 46.37 -0.07 13.04
N ARG A 46 46.81 0.33 11.86
CA ARG A 46 46.55 -0.40 10.61
C ARG A 46 47.10 -1.82 10.68
N ALA A 47 48.35 -2.00 11.07
CA ALA A 47 48.96 -3.32 11.17
C ALA A 47 48.17 -4.24 12.12
N ARG A 48 47.65 -3.68 13.22
CA ARG A 48 46.77 -4.41 14.14
C ARG A 48 45.45 -4.80 13.48
N GLN A 49 44.81 -3.91 12.73
CA GLN A 49 43.58 -4.21 11.98
C GLN A 49 43.82 -5.28 10.90
N ASP A 50 44.89 -5.15 10.11
CA ASP A 50 45.28 -6.11 9.08
C ASP A 50 45.56 -7.49 9.67
N SER A 51 46.09 -7.57 10.90
CA SER A 51 46.30 -8.84 11.61
C SER A 51 44.98 -9.54 12.01
N MET A 52 43.90 -8.78 12.22
CA MET A 52 42.58 -9.30 12.58
C MET A 52 41.75 -9.70 11.36
N LEU A 53 41.98 -9.12 10.18
CA LEU A 53 41.24 -9.42 8.96
C LEU A 53 41.24 -10.92 8.60
N PRO A 54 42.38 -11.65 8.63
CA PRO A 54 42.39 -13.10 8.37
C PRO A 54 41.52 -13.90 9.33
N LEU A 55 41.36 -13.47 10.58
CA LEU A 55 40.52 -14.13 11.57
C LEU A 55 39.03 -13.98 11.21
N LEU A 56 38.64 -12.81 10.70
CA LEU A 56 37.29 -12.56 10.19
C LEU A 56 37.02 -13.29 8.89
N VAL A 57 38.01 -13.36 7.99
CA VAL A 57 37.89 -14.00 6.68
C VAL A 57 37.75 -15.53 6.81
N LYS A 58 38.43 -16.16 7.77
CA LYS A 58 38.25 -17.60 8.04
C LYS A 58 36.82 -17.96 8.46
N GLY A 59 36.11 -17.03 9.11
CA GLY A 59 34.69 -17.22 9.48
C GLY A 59 33.70 -16.85 8.37
N SER A 60 34.12 -16.09 7.36
CA SER A 60 33.23 -15.56 6.32
C SER A 60 33.27 -16.32 5.00
N GLN A 61 34.05 -17.41 4.91
CA GLN A 61 34.10 -18.19 3.68
C GLN A 61 32.71 -18.79 3.41
N PRO A 62 32.02 -18.36 2.35
CA PRO A 62 30.69 -18.84 2.08
C PRO A 62 30.76 -20.34 1.81
N SER A 63 29.83 -21.11 2.39
CA SER A 63 29.77 -22.57 2.21
C SER A 63 29.90 -22.96 0.73
N THR A 64 30.47 -24.13 0.42
CA THR A 64 30.77 -24.59 -0.94
C THR A 64 29.59 -24.59 -1.91
N GLY A 65 28.34 -24.49 -1.43
CA GLY A 65 27.12 -24.33 -2.25
C GLY A 65 26.49 -22.93 -2.29
N PHE A 66 27.05 -21.93 -1.62
CA PHE A 66 26.45 -20.59 -1.52
C PHE A 66 26.28 -19.92 -2.89
N ARG A 67 27.33 -19.95 -3.72
CA ARG A 67 27.29 -19.40 -5.09
C ARG A 67 26.20 -20.06 -5.93
N ALA A 68 26.10 -21.39 -5.87
CA ALA A 68 25.07 -22.14 -6.58
C ALA A 68 23.66 -21.76 -6.09
N ARG A 69 23.46 -21.61 -4.78
CA ARG A 69 22.16 -21.17 -4.20
C ARG A 69 21.79 -19.75 -4.63
N VAL A 70 22.75 -18.82 -4.64
CA VAL A 70 22.51 -17.43 -5.05
C VAL A 70 22.16 -17.36 -6.54
N LEU A 71 22.89 -18.10 -7.40
CA LEU A 71 22.60 -18.16 -8.83
C LEU A 71 21.24 -18.79 -9.11
N ALA A 72 20.92 -19.93 -8.48
CA ALA A 72 19.61 -20.56 -8.61
C ALA A 72 18.46 -19.66 -8.13
N ALA A 73 18.65 -18.91 -7.04
CA ALA A 73 17.66 -17.96 -6.56
C ALA A 73 17.48 -16.77 -7.52
N ALA A 74 18.57 -16.28 -8.12
CA ALA A 74 18.53 -15.20 -9.12
C ALA A 74 17.78 -15.65 -10.38
N GLU A 75 18.08 -16.83 -10.90
CA GLU A 75 17.41 -17.42 -12.07
C GLU A 75 15.92 -17.62 -11.83
N ALA A 76 15.53 -18.24 -10.70
CA ALA A 76 14.13 -18.45 -10.33
C ALA A 76 13.34 -17.13 -10.17
N SER A 77 14.03 -16.04 -9.79
CA SER A 77 13.41 -14.71 -9.67
C SER A 77 13.19 -14.03 -11.04
N GLY A 78 14.04 -14.33 -12.03
CA GLY A 78 13.92 -13.80 -13.40
C GLY A 78 12.73 -14.38 -14.14
N GLU A 79 12.50 -15.69 -14.03
CA GLU A 79 11.40 -16.39 -14.69
C GLU A 79 10.02 -15.94 -14.18
N ARG A 80 9.88 -15.74 -12.86
CA ARG A 80 8.62 -15.25 -12.26
C ARG A 80 8.23 -13.85 -12.73
N LYS A 81 9.21 -12.96 -12.97
CA LYS A 81 8.93 -11.59 -13.40
C LYS A 81 8.44 -11.52 -14.85
N LEU A 82 8.96 -12.35 -15.74
CA LEU A 82 8.53 -12.37 -17.15
C LEU A 82 7.09 -12.87 -17.29
N GLY A 83 6.72 -13.92 -16.56
CA GLY A 83 5.34 -14.45 -16.55
C GLY A 83 4.31 -13.44 -16.03
N MET A 84 4.64 -12.68 -14.98
CA MET A 84 3.74 -11.63 -14.46
C MET A 84 3.63 -10.43 -15.41
N ARG A 85 4.73 -10.03 -16.06
CA ARG A 85 4.73 -8.86 -16.98
C ARG A 85 3.90 -9.11 -18.25
N TRP A 86 3.90 -10.34 -18.75
CA TRP A 86 3.05 -10.73 -19.88
C TRP A 86 1.56 -10.82 -19.48
N ARG A 87 1.28 -11.33 -18.28
CA ARG A 87 -0.08 -11.45 -17.76
C ARG A 87 -0.70 -10.09 -17.44
N SER A 88 0.09 -9.13 -16.95
CA SER A 88 -0.37 -7.76 -16.72
C SER A 88 -0.63 -7.01 -18.02
N TRP A 89 0.15 -7.24 -19.08
CA TRP A 89 -0.11 -6.66 -20.41
C TRP A 89 -1.42 -7.18 -21.03
N LYS A 90 -1.71 -8.48 -20.89
CA LYS A 90 -3.00 -9.04 -21.35
C LYS A 90 -4.20 -8.49 -20.56
N LEU A 91 -4.06 -8.31 -19.26
CA LEU A 91 -5.13 -7.73 -18.41
C LEU A 91 -5.35 -6.23 -18.68
N ALA A 92 -4.28 -5.47 -18.93
CA ALA A 92 -4.39 -4.07 -19.30
C ALA A 92 -5.08 -3.87 -20.66
N GLY A 93 -4.79 -4.74 -21.64
CA GLY A 93 -5.49 -4.74 -22.93
C GLY A 93 -7.00 -5.01 -22.79
N ALA A 94 -7.39 -5.96 -21.93
CA ALA A 94 -8.80 -6.28 -21.71
C ALA A 94 -9.59 -5.14 -21.03
N MET A 95 -9.01 -4.48 -20.01
CA MET A 95 -9.68 -3.35 -19.34
C MET A 95 -9.91 -2.15 -20.26
N ALA A 96 -8.97 -1.83 -21.15
CA ALA A 96 -9.12 -0.72 -22.08
C ALA A 96 -10.32 -0.91 -23.01
N THR A 97 -10.56 -2.14 -23.47
CA THR A 97 -11.73 -2.45 -24.33
C THR A 97 -13.06 -2.42 -23.60
N ALA A 98 -13.11 -2.84 -22.32
CA ALA A 98 -14.34 -2.78 -21.54
C ALA A 98 -14.74 -1.32 -21.22
N ALA A 99 -13.76 -0.46 -20.92
CA ALA A 99 -14.00 0.94 -20.64
C ALA A 99 -14.51 1.71 -21.86
N THR A 100 -14.00 1.44 -23.07
CA THR A 100 -14.47 2.10 -24.30
C THR A 100 -15.88 1.66 -24.70
N VAL A 101 -16.23 0.38 -24.52
CA VAL A 101 -17.60 -0.09 -24.78
C VAL A 101 -18.59 0.54 -23.79
N LEU A 102 -18.22 0.66 -22.51
CA LEU A 102 -19.08 1.28 -21.50
C LEU A 102 -19.27 2.78 -21.73
N THR A 103 -18.25 3.52 -22.14
CA THR A 103 -18.39 4.95 -22.42
C THR A 103 -19.24 5.21 -23.67
N ILE A 104 -19.03 4.45 -24.74
CA ILE A 104 -19.85 4.56 -25.96
C ILE A 104 -21.31 4.20 -25.67
N GLY A 105 -21.56 3.11 -24.94
CA GLY A 105 -22.90 2.71 -24.52
C GLY A 105 -23.59 3.74 -23.62
N ALA A 106 -22.87 4.32 -22.66
CA ALA A 106 -23.42 5.34 -21.77
C ALA A 106 -23.76 6.65 -22.49
N ILE A 107 -22.96 7.05 -23.48
CA ILE A 107 -23.23 8.25 -24.31
C ILE A 107 -24.48 8.03 -25.16
N TRP A 108 -24.61 6.87 -25.80
CA TRP A 108 -25.80 6.51 -26.57
C TRP A 108 -27.06 6.42 -25.71
N TYR A 109 -26.97 5.76 -24.56
CA TYR A 109 -28.09 5.63 -23.63
C TYR A 109 -28.57 7.00 -23.13
N ARG A 110 -27.64 7.91 -22.78
CA ARG A 110 -28.00 9.28 -22.39
C ARG A 110 -28.63 10.08 -23.53
N ALA A 111 -28.14 9.93 -24.75
CA ALA A 111 -28.71 10.62 -25.92
C ALA A 111 -30.15 10.14 -26.19
N THR A 112 -30.47 8.87 -25.94
CA THR A 112 -31.83 8.33 -26.12
C THR A 112 -32.74 8.54 -24.91
N ALA A 113 -32.20 8.61 -23.69
CA ALA A 113 -32.97 8.74 -22.45
C ALA A 113 -33.38 10.19 -22.13
N GLN A 114 -32.96 11.18 -22.91
CA GLN A 114 -33.20 12.60 -22.64
C GLN A 114 -34.57 13.11 -23.11
N LYS A 115 -35.63 12.33 -22.84
CA LYS A 115 -37.02 12.78 -22.88
C LYS A 115 -37.75 12.33 -21.62
N ILE A 116 -37.23 12.74 -20.46
CA ILE A 116 -38.02 12.74 -19.24
C ILE A 116 -38.96 13.95 -19.38
N SER A 117 -40.26 13.70 -19.41
CA SER A 117 -41.25 14.76 -19.56
C SER A 117 -41.29 15.62 -18.29
N ASP A 118 -41.66 16.89 -18.44
CA ASP A 118 -41.77 17.81 -17.30
C ASP A 118 -42.76 17.28 -16.22
N ASP A 119 -43.72 16.44 -16.61
CA ASP A 119 -44.64 15.75 -15.70
C ASP A 119 -43.94 14.72 -14.79
N GLU A 120 -42.95 13.98 -15.30
CA GLU A 120 -42.17 13.02 -14.50
C GLU A 120 -41.22 13.75 -13.54
N LEU A 121 -40.68 14.90 -13.95
CA LEU A 121 -39.89 15.77 -13.07
C LEU A 121 -40.76 16.37 -11.96
N ALA A 122 -41.98 16.81 -12.26
CA ALA A 122 -42.92 17.31 -11.26
C ALA A 122 -43.35 16.22 -10.27
N ALA A 123 -43.53 14.98 -10.74
CA ALA A 123 -43.82 13.83 -9.86
C ALA A 123 -42.64 13.47 -8.96
N ALA A 124 -41.41 13.47 -9.50
CA ALA A 124 -40.20 13.24 -8.72
C ALA A 124 -39.95 14.35 -7.69
N GLN A 125 -40.26 15.60 -8.03
CA GLN A 125 -40.14 16.74 -7.12
C GLN A 125 -41.14 16.64 -5.95
N LYS A 126 -42.35 16.12 -6.20
CA LYS A 126 -43.31 15.79 -5.13
C LYS A 126 -42.87 14.64 -4.23
N LEU A 127 -42.05 13.71 -4.73
CA LEU A 127 -41.47 12.62 -3.93
C LEU A 127 -40.24 13.08 -3.12
N ALA A 128 -39.52 14.09 -3.60
CA ALA A 128 -38.37 14.68 -2.92
C ALA A 128 -38.76 15.72 -1.85
N GLU A 129 -40.01 16.18 -1.84
CA GLU A 129 -40.53 17.08 -0.81
C GLU A 129 -40.64 16.33 0.53
N TRP A 130 -39.63 16.53 1.37
CA TRP A 130 -39.53 15.89 2.67
C TRP A 130 -40.62 16.42 3.60
N ARG A 131 -41.68 15.63 3.81
CA ARG A 131 -42.67 15.89 4.86
C ARG A 131 -42.23 15.28 6.17
N ALA A 132 -42.39 16.01 7.27
CA ALA A 132 -42.13 15.48 8.59
C ALA A 132 -43.07 14.28 8.86
N PRO A 133 -42.59 13.18 9.48
CA PRO A 133 -43.41 12.01 9.79
C PRO A 133 -44.64 12.31 10.67
N SER A 134 -44.68 13.46 11.33
CA SER A 134 -45.83 13.94 12.11
C SER A 134 -46.98 14.49 11.25
N ASP A 135 -46.71 14.99 10.05
CA ASP A 135 -47.74 15.59 9.19
C ASP A 135 -48.69 14.53 8.61
N SER A 136 -48.18 13.32 8.35
CA SER A 136 -49.01 12.18 7.94
C SER A 136 -49.91 11.70 9.08
N LEU A 137 -49.52 11.85 10.34
CA LEU A 137 -50.32 11.49 11.50
C LEU A 137 -51.47 12.47 11.74
N LEU A 138 -51.30 13.75 11.38
CA LEU A 138 -52.36 14.76 11.47
C LEU A 138 -53.37 14.66 10.30
N ALA A 139 -52.96 14.06 9.18
CA ALA A 139 -53.79 13.91 8.00
C ALA A 139 -54.71 12.67 8.02
N ILE A 140 -54.54 11.74 8.97
CA ILE A 140 -55.42 10.57 9.09
C ILE A 140 -56.62 10.95 9.98
N PRO A 141 -57.82 11.16 9.42
CA PRO A 141 -59.01 11.38 10.22
C PRO A 141 -59.34 10.05 10.92
N GLY A 142 -58.87 9.87 12.17
CA GLY A 142 -59.13 8.68 12.96
C GLY A 142 -60.63 8.33 13.11
N GLN A 143 -61.52 9.28 12.82
CA GLN A 143 -62.96 9.04 12.77
C GLN A 143 -63.42 8.14 11.60
N GLU A 144 -62.72 8.10 10.47
CA GLU A 144 -63.12 7.27 9.32
C GLU A 144 -62.85 5.78 9.59
N ILE A 145 -61.77 5.48 10.33
CA ILE A 145 -61.40 4.12 10.73
C ILE A 145 -62.42 3.57 11.75
N LEU A 146 -62.89 4.42 12.69
CA LEU A 146 -63.92 4.02 13.65
C LEU A 146 -65.29 3.76 12.99
N ARG A 147 -65.55 4.32 11.80
CA ARG A 147 -66.80 4.07 11.05
C ARG A 147 -66.76 2.79 10.21
N THR A 148 -65.58 2.38 9.74
CA THR A 148 -65.43 1.21 8.85
C THR A 148 -65.10 -0.08 9.59
N THR A 149 -64.76 -0.01 10.89
CA THR A 149 -64.48 -1.21 11.68
C THR A 149 -65.79 -1.90 12.09
N PRO A 150 -65.99 -3.19 11.76
CA PRO A 150 -67.19 -3.92 12.16
C PRO A 150 -67.28 -4.02 13.68
N LYS A 151 -68.49 -3.93 14.24
CA LYS A 151 -68.72 -4.03 15.68
C LYS A 151 -68.37 -5.44 16.15
N LEU A 152 -67.61 -5.53 17.24
CA LEU A 152 -67.24 -6.79 17.91
C LEU A 152 -68.52 -7.59 18.25
N GLY A 153 -68.72 -8.72 17.57
CA GLY A 153 -69.84 -9.64 17.82
C GLY A 153 -70.58 -10.12 16.57
N GLU A 154 -70.45 -9.45 15.42
CA GLU A 154 -71.21 -9.81 14.20
C GLU A 154 -70.54 -10.86 13.29
N SER A 155 -69.28 -11.23 13.54
CA SER A 155 -68.48 -12.08 12.61
C SER A 155 -67.82 -13.31 13.23
N TYR A 156 -68.32 -13.84 14.35
CA TYR A 156 -67.83 -15.13 14.85
C TYR A 156 -68.54 -16.29 14.15
N LEU A 157 -67.80 -16.85 13.18
CA LEU A 157 -67.82 -18.23 12.68
C LEU A 157 -68.92 -19.13 13.28
N ASN A 158 -69.95 -19.40 12.46
CA ASN A 158 -70.92 -20.45 12.73
C ASN A 158 -70.23 -21.81 12.47
N VAL A 159 -69.72 -22.47 13.51
CA VAL A 159 -69.09 -23.79 13.39
C VAL A 159 -70.15 -24.86 13.68
N PRO A 160 -70.60 -25.64 12.68
CA PRO A 160 -71.56 -26.71 12.92
C PRO A 160 -70.89 -27.86 13.69
N MET A 161 -71.35 -28.12 14.90
CA MET A 161 -70.94 -29.29 15.68
C MET A 161 -71.67 -30.53 15.15
N SER A 162 -70.92 -31.49 14.59
CA SER A 162 -71.44 -32.80 14.23
C SER A 162 -71.81 -33.57 15.49
N LYS A 163 -73.08 -33.99 15.60
CA LYS A 163 -73.54 -34.88 16.67
C LYS A 163 -72.86 -36.24 16.50
N VAL A 164 -72.17 -36.69 17.53
CA VAL A 164 -71.71 -38.08 17.65
C VAL A 164 -72.91 -38.88 18.16
N GLU A 165 -73.30 -39.88 17.38
CA GLU A 165 -74.28 -40.90 17.75
C GLU A 165 -73.63 -41.85 18.77
N GLU A 166 -74.28 -42.01 19.93
CA GLU A 166 -74.05 -43.13 20.84
C GLU A 166 -75.34 -43.97 20.89
N GLU A 167 -75.12 -45.28 20.99
CA GLU A 167 -75.98 -46.44 20.76
C GLU A 167 -77.39 -46.45 21.36
#